data_AF-A0A7L3P4K5-F1
#
_entry.id   AF-A0A7L3P4K5-F1
#
_cell.length_a   1.000
_cell.length_b   1.000
_cell.length_c   1.000
_cell.angle_alpha   90.00
_cell.angle_beta   90.00
_cell.angle_gamma   90.00
#
_symmetry.space_group_name_H-M   'P 1'
#
loop_
_entity.id
_entity.type
_entity.pdbx_description
1 polymer ?
#
loop_
_entity_poly.entity_id
_entity_poly.type
_entity_poly.pdbx_seq_one_letter_code
_entity_poly.pdbx_strand_id
1 'polypeptide(L)'
;MAAVDRFSLLYREISRSCNFYMEALAIVGAWYTVRKCVSLAFDTYSMLRLHVIPKLGGEVNLVKKYGKWAVVTGSTDGVGKAFAEELAKRGVNIILVSRNKEKLEAVSRSISETYPVETDFIVADFSKGREPYPAIKEALRDRDVGILVNNVGIFHGYPEYFSNLSEDILWDIIHVNIASASMMTHIVLQGMVKKKRGAIVNISSIFCCQPTPLSTIYGASKSYVDYFSRALHYEYASKGIFVQSLTPSTIATKLVAFNSSLSKRSIFIPSAEEYASHAVSTLGLSKRTAGYWKHAIMFTLAEHLPEWFWAWSSLCISSIVRKQALTSKVK
;
A
#
# COMPACT_ATOMS: atom_id res chain seq x y z
N MET A 1 35.81 16.17 66.68
CA MET A 1 35.50 14.95 65.89
C MET A 1 34.02 14.94 65.58
N ALA A 2 33.60 15.49 64.43
CA ALA A 2 32.20 15.47 63.98
C ALA A 2 32.14 15.82 62.47
N ALA A 3 32.57 14.89 61.62
CA ALA A 3 32.46 15.07 60.16
C ALA A 3 32.27 13.77 59.36
N VAL A 4 32.34 12.58 60.00
CA VAL A 4 32.33 11.29 59.31
C VAL A 4 30.91 10.76 59.02
N ASP A 5 29.87 11.28 59.68
CA ASP A 5 28.49 10.79 59.53
C ASP A 5 27.73 11.33 58.29
N ARG A 6 28.17 12.41 57.65
CA ARG A 6 27.40 13.00 56.54
C ARG A 6 27.51 12.21 55.24
N PHE A 7 28.66 11.62 54.96
CA PHE A 7 28.88 10.91 53.70
C PHE A 7 28.21 9.53 53.69
N SER A 8 28.27 8.78 54.79
CA SER A 8 27.63 7.47 54.91
C SER A 8 26.10 7.57 54.84
N LEU A 9 25.51 8.60 55.44
CA LEU A 9 24.08 8.91 55.33
C LEU A 9 23.69 9.31 53.90
N LEU A 10 24.45 10.22 53.27
CA LEU A 10 24.24 10.64 51.89
C LEU A 10 24.35 9.46 50.92
N TYR A 11 25.36 8.59 51.09
CA TYR A 11 25.53 7.39 50.27
C TYR A 11 24.37 6.40 50.45
N ARG A 12 23.90 6.19 51.68
CA ARG A 12 22.75 5.30 51.96
C ARG A 12 21.45 5.85 51.37
N GLU A 13 21.28 7.17 51.38
CA GLU A 13 20.11 7.85 50.83
C GLU A 13 20.12 7.87 49.29
N ILE A 14 21.28 8.13 48.67
CA ILE A 14 21.50 7.98 47.22
C ILE A 14 21.30 6.53 46.79
N SER A 15 21.85 5.55 47.53
CA SER A 15 21.71 4.11 47.23
C SER A 15 20.25 3.64 47.31
N ARG A 16 19.50 4.05 48.34
CA ARG A 16 18.06 3.78 48.45
C ARG A 16 17.26 4.41 47.32
N SER A 17 17.56 5.67 46.99
CA SER A 17 16.90 6.39 45.90
C SER A 17 17.20 5.71 44.55
N CYS A 18 18.47 5.35 44.29
CA CYS A 18 18.88 4.59 43.11
C CYS A 18 18.18 3.23 43.02
N ASN A 19 17.99 2.51 44.13
CA ASN A 19 17.28 1.22 44.11
C ASN A 19 15.82 1.38 43.68
N PHE A 20 15.12 2.40 44.18
CA PHE A 20 13.77 2.74 43.73
C PHE A 20 13.72 3.12 42.25
N TYR A 21 14.66 3.96 41.76
CA TYR A 21 14.73 4.32 40.34
C TYR A 21 15.02 3.10 39.45
N MET A 22 15.89 2.19 39.89
CA MET A 22 16.20 0.96 39.16
C MET A 22 15.00 0.01 39.11
N GLU A 23 14.28 -0.17 40.23
CA GLU A 23 13.04 -0.95 40.27
C GLU A 23 11.95 -0.33 39.38
N ALA A 24 11.78 0.99 39.41
CA ALA A 24 10.84 1.70 38.55
C ALA A 24 11.20 1.55 37.06
N LEU A 25 12.47 1.72 36.69
CA LEU A 25 12.95 1.51 35.32
C LEU A 25 12.79 0.04 34.89
N ALA A 26 13.02 -0.92 35.78
CA ALA A 26 12.80 -2.33 35.52
C ALA A 26 11.32 -2.65 35.26
N ILE A 27 10.39 -2.06 36.03
CA ILE A 27 8.94 -2.20 35.82
C ILE A 27 8.53 -1.57 34.48
N VAL A 28 9.02 -0.37 34.16
CA VAL A 28 8.76 0.29 32.87
C VAL A 28 9.32 -0.55 31.71
N GLY A 29 10.54 -1.08 31.87
CA GLY A 29 11.17 -1.96 30.88
C GLY A 29 10.42 -3.28 30.70
N ALA A 30 9.97 -3.90 31.79
CA ALA A 30 9.16 -5.12 31.77
C ALA A 30 7.80 -4.88 31.10
N TRP A 31 7.09 -3.81 31.48
CA TRP A 31 5.83 -3.42 30.85
C TRP A 31 6.00 -3.15 29.35
N TYR A 32 7.04 -2.40 28.97
CA TYR A 32 7.35 -2.14 27.56
C TYR A 32 7.65 -3.44 26.80
N THR A 33 8.44 -4.35 27.39
CA THR A 33 8.79 -5.64 26.80
C THR A 33 7.57 -6.52 26.62
N VAL A 34 6.74 -6.68 27.66
CA VAL A 34 5.47 -7.43 27.58
C VAL A 34 4.57 -6.84 26.50
N ARG A 35 4.41 -5.51 26.46
CA ARG A 35 3.61 -4.84 25.42
C ARG A 35 4.12 -5.15 24.01
N LYS A 36 5.44 -5.15 23.81
CA LYS A 36 6.06 -5.47 22.51
C LYS A 36 5.91 -6.96 22.15
N CYS A 37 6.10 -7.87 23.11
CA CYS A 37 5.88 -9.30 22.91
C CYS A 37 4.42 -9.60 22.53
N VAL A 38 3.45 -8.99 23.23
CA VAL A 38 2.03 -9.12 22.92
C VAL A 38 1.73 -8.60 21.51
N SER A 39 2.23 -7.41 21.15
CA SER A 39 2.07 -6.86 19.79
C SER A 39 2.62 -7.81 18.74
N LEU A 40 3.85 -8.31 18.92
CA LEU A 40 4.49 -9.23 17.98
C LEU A 40 3.73 -10.55 17.85
N ALA A 41 3.18 -11.08 18.94
CA ALA A 41 2.35 -12.28 18.91
C ALA A 41 1.05 -12.06 18.12
N PHE A 42 0.37 -10.93 18.34
CA PHE A 42 -0.82 -10.56 17.56
C PHE A 42 -0.50 -10.35 16.07
N ASP A 43 0.62 -9.70 15.75
CA ASP A 43 1.06 -9.48 14.37
C ASP A 43 1.37 -10.81 13.68
N THR A 44 2.08 -11.71 14.38
CA THR A 44 2.41 -13.06 13.87
C THR A 44 1.15 -13.88 13.62
N TYR A 45 0.22 -13.89 14.58
CA TYR A 45 -1.09 -14.54 14.41
C TYR A 45 -1.87 -13.95 13.24
N SER A 46 -1.89 -12.63 13.11
CA SER A 46 -2.54 -11.92 12.00
C SER A 46 -1.94 -12.34 10.65
N MET A 47 -0.62 -12.44 10.54
CA MET A 47 0.03 -12.91 9.31
C MET A 47 -0.33 -14.36 8.97
N LEU A 48 -0.27 -15.26 9.94
CA LEU A 48 -0.67 -16.67 9.73
C LEU A 48 -2.14 -16.75 9.31
N ARG A 49 -3.03 -16.00 9.99
CA ARG A 49 -4.44 -15.92 9.66
C ARG A 49 -4.70 -15.36 8.26
N LEU A 50 -3.91 -14.40 7.79
CA LEU A 50 -4.15 -13.73 6.50
C LEU A 50 -3.51 -14.45 5.31
N HIS A 51 -2.38 -15.14 5.50
CA HIS A 51 -1.62 -15.72 4.39
C HIS A 51 -1.61 -17.25 4.36
N VAL A 52 -1.95 -17.92 5.46
CA VAL A 52 -1.98 -19.39 5.56
C VAL A 52 -3.42 -19.91 5.57
N ILE A 53 -4.29 -19.38 6.44
CA ILE A 53 -5.67 -19.89 6.59
C ILE A 53 -6.52 -19.81 5.30
N PRO A 54 -6.46 -18.74 4.47
CA PRO A 54 -7.26 -18.66 3.26
C PRO A 54 -6.90 -19.73 2.22
N LYS A 55 -5.67 -20.25 2.27
CA LYS A 55 -5.24 -21.37 1.42
C LYS A 55 -5.86 -22.70 1.84
N LEU A 56 -6.40 -22.79 3.06
CA LEU A 56 -7.03 -23.99 3.61
C LEU A 56 -8.56 -23.96 3.52
N GLY A 57 -9.17 -22.76 3.46
CA GLY A 57 -10.62 -22.55 3.64
C GLY A 57 -11.46 -22.40 2.36
N GLY A 58 -10.90 -22.66 1.18
CA GLY A 58 -11.58 -22.43 -0.12
C GLY A 58 -11.65 -20.96 -0.53
N GLU A 59 -11.70 -20.69 -1.83
CA GLU A 59 -11.74 -19.31 -2.35
C GLU A 59 -13.13 -18.67 -2.18
N VAL A 60 -13.16 -17.40 -1.75
CA VAL A 60 -14.40 -16.61 -1.65
C VAL A 60 -14.89 -16.25 -3.05
N ASN A 61 -16.16 -16.55 -3.36
CA ASN A 61 -16.78 -16.11 -4.61
C ASN A 61 -16.97 -14.58 -4.61
N LEU A 62 -16.06 -13.87 -5.28
CA LEU A 62 -16.00 -12.40 -5.32
C LEU A 62 -17.22 -11.80 -6.02
N VAL A 63 -17.74 -12.46 -7.06
CA VAL A 63 -18.91 -11.98 -7.82
C VAL A 63 -20.16 -11.95 -6.93
N LYS A 64 -20.40 -13.03 -6.19
CA LYS A 64 -21.51 -13.12 -5.24
C LYS A 64 -21.36 -12.10 -4.11
N LYS A 65 -20.14 -11.93 -3.59
CA LYS A 65 -19.88 -11.08 -2.42
C LYS A 65 -19.91 -9.58 -2.75
N TYR A 66 -19.33 -9.15 -3.86
CA TYR A 66 -19.09 -7.73 -4.13
C TYR A 66 -19.79 -7.21 -5.40
N GLY A 67 -19.84 -7.99 -6.48
CA GLY A 67 -20.46 -7.56 -7.75
C GLY A 67 -19.81 -8.15 -8.98
N LYS A 68 -20.52 -8.04 -10.11
CA LYS A 68 -20.08 -8.68 -11.36
C LYS A 68 -18.85 -8.00 -11.96
N TRP A 69 -18.73 -6.68 -11.82
CA TRP A 69 -17.67 -5.90 -12.46
C TRP A 69 -16.64 -5.37 -11.47
N ALA A 70 -15.37 -5.43 -11.87
CA ALA A 70 -14.25 -4.74 -11.25
C ALA A 70 -13.73 -3.63 -12.18
N VAL A 71 -13.50 -2.43 -11.63
CA VAL A 71 -12.80 -1.34 -12.31
C VAL A 71 -11.36 -1.31 -11.82
N VAL A 72 -10.38 -1.40 -12.72
CA VAL A 72 -8.95 -1.41 -12.36
C VAL A 72 -8.23 -0.25 -13.05
N THR A 73 -7.66 0.67 -12.28
CA THR A 73 -6.91 1.82 -12.80
C THR A 73 -5.43 1.48 -12.98
N GLY A 74 -4.78 2.04 -14.01
CA GLY A 74 -3.38 1.73 -14.34
C GLY A 74 -3.19 0.27 -14.74
N SER A 75 -4.15 -0.30 -15.48
CA SER A 75 -4.30 -1.74 -15.70
C SER A 75 -3.63 -2.29 -16.96
N THR A 76 -2.84 -1.47 -17.66
CA THR A 76 -2.15 -1.88 -18.90
C THR A 76 -0.75 -2.48 -18.67
N ASP A 77 -0.24 -2.43 -17.44
CA ASP A 77 1.09 -2.93 -17.09
C ASP A 77 1.20 -3.22 -15.59
N GLY A 78 2.29 -3.88 -15.19
CA GLY A 78 2.67 -4.09 -13.79
C GLY A 78 1.56 -4.67 -12.91
N VAL A 79 1.46 -4.15 -11.68
CA VAL A 79 0.52 -4.64 -10.67
C VAL A 79 -0.92 -4.52 -11.13
N GLY A 80 -1.32 -3.42 -11.78
CA GLY A 80 -2.69 -3.22 -12.22
C GLY A 80 -3.15 -4.25 -13.24
N LYS A 81 -2.29 -4.56 -14.23
CA LYS A 81 -2.58 -5.61 -15.22
C LYS A 81 -2.72 -6.98 -14.53
N ALA A 82 -1.74 -7.34 -13.71
CA ALA A 82 -1.74 -8.63 -13.00
C ALA A 82 -2.95 -8.77 -12.05
N PHE A 83 -3.36 -7.67 -11.39
CA PHE A 83 -4.53 -7.65 -10.51
C PHE A 83 -5.83 -7.82 -11.31
N ALA A 84 -5.93 -7.21 -12.50
CA ALA A 84 -7.06 -7.40 -13.40
C ALA A 84 -7.18 -8.85 -13.89
N GLU A 85 -6.06 -9.45 -14.33
CA GLU A 85 -6.00 -10.86 -14.75
C GLU A 85 -6.39 -11.81 -13.61
N GLU A 86 -5.92 -11.54 -12.39
CA GLU A 86 -6.19 -12.37 -11.23
C GLU A 86 -7.64 -12.25 -10.70
N LEU A 87 -8.30 -11.11 -10.92
CA LEU A 87 -9.74 -10.95 -10.70
C LEU A 87 -10.56 -11.66 -11.80
N ALA A 88 -10.14 -11.57 -13.06
CA ALA A 88 -10.76 -12.26 -14.19
C ALA A 88 -10.69 -13.78 -14.02
N LYS A 89 -9.55 -14.31 -13.57
CA LYS A 89 -9.38 -15.71 -13.20
C LYS A 89 -10.39 -16.19 -12.14
N ARG A 90 -10.90 -15.29 -11.30
CA ARG A 90 -11.95 -15.56 -10.30
C ARG A 90 -13.37 -15.26 -10.79
N GLY A 91 -13.55 -15.08 -12.10
CA GLY A 91 -14.84 -14.89 -12.75
C GLY A 91 -15.41 -13.48 -12.66
N VAL A 92 -14.61 -12.48 -12.28
CA VAL A 92 -15.06 -11.08 -12.22
C VAL A 92 -14.85 -10.42 -13.59
N ASN A 93 -15.90 -9.77 -14.12
CA ASN A 93 -15.79 -8.99 -15.35
C ASN A 93 -14.92 -7.75 -15.12
N ILE A 94 -14.13 -7.33 -16.10
CA ILE A 94 -13.11 -6.30 -15.91
C ILE A 94 -13.36 -5.07 -16.76
N ILE A 95 -13.38 -3.89 -16.12
CA ILE A 95 -13.28 -2.59 -16.79
C ILE A 95 -11.87 -2.05 -16.56
N LEU A 96 -11.07 -1.99 -17.61
CA LEU A 96 -9.68 -1.52 -17.58
C LEU A 96 -9.65 0.01 -17.76
N VAL A 97 -8.90 0.73 -16.92
CA VAL A 97 -8.76 2.19 -17.03
C VAL A 97 -7.29 2.58 -17.11
N SER A 98 -6.88 3.16 -18.24
CA SER A 98 -5.51 3.62 -18.49
C SER A 98 -5.48 4.65 -19.62
N ARG A 99 -4.33 5.26 -19.88
CA ARG A 99 -4.19 6.35 -20.86
C ARG A 99 -3.87 5.89 -22.29
N ASN A 100 -3.38 4.67 -22.47
CA ASN A 100 -2.98 4.16 -23.79
C ASN A 100 -4.02 3.17 -24.31
N LYS A 101 -4.70 3.56 -25.40
CA LYS A 101 -5.81 2.80 -25.98
C LYS A 101 -5.37 1.45 -26.54
N GLU A 102 -4.25 1.41 -27.26
CA GLU A 102 -3.77 0.20 -27.93
C GLU A 102 -3.43 -0.90 -26.91
N LYS A 103 -2.80 -0.52 -25.79
CA LYS A 103 -2.52 -1.44 -24.68
C LYS A 103 -3.78 -1.87 -23.95
N LEU A 104 -4.77 -0.99 -23.80
CA LEU A 104 -6.05 -1.37 -23.21
C LEU A 104 -6.75 -2.43 -24.06
N GLU A 105 -6.83 -2.21 -25.38
CA GLU A 105 -7.40 -3.18 -26.32
C GLU A 105 -6.67 -4.52 -26.27
N ALA A 106 -5.33 -4.50 -26.26
CA ALA A 106 -4.51 -5.71 -26.19
C ALA A 106 -4.73 -6.49 -24.88
N VAL A 107 -4.75 -5.82 -23.73
CA VAL A 107 -4.98 -6.46 -22.42
C VAL A 107 -6.42 -6.95 -22.29
N SER A 108 -7.41 -6.15 -22.75
CA SER A 108 -8.82 -6.53 -22.75
C SER A 108 -9.05 -7.81 -23.56
N ARG A 109 -8.48 -7.88 -24.77
CA ARG A 109 -8.54 -9.06 -25.63
C ARG A 109 -7.87 -10.27 -24.97
N SER A 110 -6.65 -10.09 -24.46
CA SER A 110 -5.93 -11.17 -23.78
C SER A 110 -6.70 -11.74 -22.59
N ILE A 111 -7.35 -10.90 -21.77
CA ILE A 111 -8.15 -11.35 -20.62
C ILE A 111 -9.39 -12.12 -21.09
N SER A 112 -10.14 -11.59 -22.04
CA SER A 112 -11.39 -12.21 -22.54
C SER A 112 -11.15 -13.51 -23.33
N GLU A 113 -9.99 -13.65 -23.99
CA GLU A 113 -9.59 -14.90 -24.64
C GLU A 113 -9.12 -15.97 -23.64
N THR A 114 -8.55 -15.56 -22.50
CA THR A 114 -7.99 -16.48 -21.50
C THR A 114 -9.02 -16.93 -20.47
N TYR A 115 -9.95 -16.06 -20.09
CA TYR A 115 -10.91 -16.28 -19.01
C TYR A 115 -12.34 -16.06 -19.49
N PRO A 116 -13.32 -16.86 -18.99
CA PRO A 116 -14.73 -16.73 -19.37
C PRO A 116 -15.41 -15.54 -18.68
N VAL A 117 -14.96 -14.32 -18.98
CA VAL A 117 -15.46 -13.07 -18.40
C VAL A 117 -15.64 -12.00 -19.49
N GLU A 118 -16.48 -11.00 -19.20
CA GLU A 118 -16.58 -9.83 -20.07
C GLU A 118 -15.49 -8.81 -19.72
N THR A 119 -14.99 -8.12 -20.74
CA THR A 119 -14.02 -7.04 -20.58
C THR A 119 -14.49 -5.78 -21.29
N ASP A 120 -14.26 -4.64 -20.68
CA ASP A 120 -14.46 -3.30 -21.25
C ASP A 120 -13.27 -2.41 -20.86
N PHE A 121 -13.13 -1.25 -21.49
CA PHE A 121 -12.08 -0.30 -21.12
C PHE A 121 -12.48 1.16 -21.27
N ILE A 122 -11.84 2.02 -20.48
CA ILE A 122 -12.01 3.47 -20.51
C ILE A 122 -10.63 4.09 -20.68
N VAL A 123 -10.47 4.89 -21.74
CA VAL A 123 -9.26 5.68 -21.96
C VAL A 123 -9.33 6.92 -21.07
N ALA A 124 -8.40 7.03 -20.12
CA ALA A 124 -8.32 8.15 -19.20
C ALA A 124 -6.87 8.44 -18.81
N ASP A 125 -6.45 9.69 -18.97
CA ASP A 125 -5.18 10.18 -18.44
C ASP A 125 -5.42 11.01 -17.18
N PHE A 126 -5.07 10.43 -16.02
CA PHE A 126 -5.23 11.09 -14.73
C PHE A 126 -4.25 12.25 -14.51
N SER A 127 -3.23 12.44 -15.36
CA SER A 127 -2.37 13.64 -15.27
C SER A 127 -3.12 14.92 -15.65
N LYS A 128 -4.21 14.82 -16.42
CA LYS A 128 -5.04 15.93 -16.91
C LYS A 128 -5.98 16.54 -15.85
N GLY A 129 -5.66 16.33 -14.57
CA GLY A 129 -6.43 16.88 -13.45
C GLY A 129 -7.87 16.37 -13.44
N ARG A 130 -8.84 17.28 -13.61
CA ARG A 130 -10.28 16.98 -13.48
C ARG A 130 -10.94 16.42 -14.76
N GLU A 131 -10.29 16.58 -15.90
CA GLU A 131 -10.84 16.30 -17.23
C GLU A 131 -11.39 14.86 -17.42
N PRO A 132 -10.73 13.76 -16.98
CA PRO A 132 -11.21 12.42 -17.32
C PRO A 132 -12.44 11.95 -16.53
N TYR A 133 -12.73 12.54 -15.37
CA TYR A 133 -13.72 12.00 -14.43
C TYR A 133 -15.17 12.04 -14.93
N PRO A 134 -15.66 13.09 -15.63
CA PRO A 134 -17.02 13.10 -16.18
C PRO A 134 -17.28 11.94 -17.14
N ALA A 135 -16.35 11.67 -18.07
CA ALA A 135 -16.47 10.56 -19.02
C ALA A 135 -16.45 9.19 -18.32
N ILE A 136 -15.57 9.02 -17.32
CA ILE A 136 -15.55 7.80 -16.50
C ILE A 136 -16.87 7.61 -15.75
N LYS A 137 -17.41 8.67 -15.15
CA LYS A 137 -18.67 8.62 -14.40
C LYS A 137 -19.83 8.17 -15.28
N GLU A 138 -19.91 8.70 -16.51
CA GLU A 138 -20.96 8.30 -17.46
C GLU A 138 -20.79 6.84 -17.90
N ALA A 139 -19.57 6.41 -18.25
CA ALA A 139 -19.29 5.05 -18.67
C ALA A 139 -19.61 3.99 -17.59
N LEU A 140 -19.51 4.36 -16.30
CA LEU A 140 -19.78 3.46 -15.17
C LEU A 140 -21.22 3.53 -14.65
N ARG A 141 -22.05 4.47 -15.11
CA ARG A 141 -23.34 4.81 -14.51
C ARG A 141 -24.27 3.61 -14.32
N ASP A 142 -24.38 2.79 -15.37
CA ASP A 142 -25.33 1.66 -15.42
C ASP A 142 -24.62 0.31 -15.21
N ARG A 143 -23.33 0.33 -14.83
CA ARG A 143 -22.53 -0.88 -14.58
C ARG A 143 -22.69 -1.38 -13.15
N ASP A 144 -22.73 -2.71 -12.99
CA ASP A 144 -22.71 -3.34 -11.67
C ASP A 144 -21.29 -3.42 -11.08
N VAL A 145 -20.69 -2.26 -10.83
CA VAL A 145 -19.34 -2.15 -10.25
C VAL A 145 -19.38 -2.60 -8.79
N GLY A 146 -18.82 -3.79 -8.54
CA GLY A 146 -18.66 -4.38 -7.22
C GLY A 146 -17.28 -4.19 -6.63
N ILE A 147 -16.24 -4.07 -7.46
CA ILE A 147 -14.86 -3.92 -7.01
C ILE A 147 -14.24 -2.70 -7.71
N LEU A 148 -13.56 -1.84 -6.96
CA LEU A 148 -12.69 -0.80 -7.50
C LEU A 148 -11.26 -1.06 -7.02
N VAL A 149 -10.31 -1.06 -7.95
CA VAL A 149 -8.87 -1.15 -7.66
C VAL A 149 -8.20 0.15 -8.11
N ASN A 150 -7.92 1.02 -7.14
CA ASN A 150 -7.12 2.22 -7.32
C ASN A 150 -5.64 1.85 -7.27
N ASN A 151 -5.09 1.47 -8.42
CA ASN A 151 -3.70 1.06 -8.60
C ASN A 151 -2.86 2.13 -9.32
N VAL A 152 -3.48 2.97 -10.16
CA VAL A 152 -2.72 3.96 -10.93
C VAL A 152 -1.85 4.81 -10.01
N GLY A 153 -0.61 5.01 -10.42
CA GLY A 153 0.36 5.75 -9.64
C GLY A 153 1.65 5.94 -10.41
N ILE A 154 2.32 7.05 -10.11
CA ILE A 154 3.63 7.37 -10.65
C ILE A 154 4.62 7.65 -9.52
N PHE A 155 5.89 7.51 -9.86
CA PHE A 155 7.03 7.96 -9.08
C PHE A 155 7.79 9.01 -9.90
N HIS A 156 8.55 9.90 -9.26
CA HIS A 156 9.33 10.93 -9.95
C HIS A 156 10.63 10.40 -10.60
N GLY A 157 10.57 9.18 -11.14
CA GLY A 157 11.65 8.54 -11.89
C GLY A 157 12.72 7.88 -11.03
N TYR A 158 13.30 8.57 -10.05
CA TYR A 158 14.34 8.05 -9.14
C TYR A 158 14.38 8.90 -7.86
N PRO A 159 14.97 8.43 -6.74
CA PRO A 159 15.08 9.25 -5.53
C PRO A 159 15.82 10.56 -5.80
N GLU A 160 15.24 11.70 -5.43
CA GLU A 160 15.79 13.03 -5.72
C GLU A 160 15.41 14.03 -4.61
N TYR A 161 16.21 15.07 -4.44
CA TYR A 161 15.88 16.17 -3.53
C TYR A 161 14.63 16.89 -4.01
N PHE A 162 13.73 17.19 -3.08
CA PHE A 162 12.45 17.81 -3.37
C PHE A 162 12.59 19.13 -4.16
N SER A 163 13.59 19.94 -3.82
CA SER A 163 13.88 21.21 -4.50
C SER A 163 14.28 21.07 -5.97
N ASN A 164 14.67 19.87 -6.41
CA ASN A 164 15.13 19.61 -7.77
C ASN A 164 14.03 18.99 -8.65
N LEU A 165 12.84 18.73 -8.08
CA LEU A 165 11.70 18.21 -8.83
C LEU A 165 11.01 19.37 -9.56
N SER A 166 10.62 19.17 -10.82
CA SER A 166 9.84 20.15 -11.56
C SER A 166 8.42 20.29 -11.00
N GLU A 167 7.80 21.46 -11.14
CA GLU A 167 6.41 21.64 -10.71
C GLU A 167 5.43 20.69 -11.42
N ASP A 168 5.69 20.38 -12.69
CA ASP A 168 4.89 19.42 -13.46
C ASP A 168 4.84 18.03 -12.80
N ILE A 169 5.99 17.49 -12.35
CA ILE A 169 6.00 16.18 -11.70
C ILE A 169 5.32 16.23 -10.33
N LEU A 170 5.35 17.37 -9.64
CA LEU A 170 4.63 17.55 -8.38
C LEU A 170 3.12 17.51 -8.61
N TRP A 171 2.62 18.25 -9.60
CA TRP A 171 1.21 18.23 -10.01
C TRP A 171 0.77 16.86 -10.50
N ASP A 172 1.58 16.19 -11.31
CA ASP A 172 1.30 14.84 -11.78
C ASP A 172 1.15 13.86 -10.62
N ILE A 173 2.01 13.92 -9.60
CA ILE A 173 1.88 13.06 -8.41
C ILE A 173 0.60 13.36 -7.64
N ILE A 174 0.22 14.63 -7.49
CA ILE A 174 -1.04 15.01 -6.83
C ILE A 174 -2.23 14.46 -7.63
N HIS A 175 -2.29 14.69 -8.94
CA HIS A 175 -3.42 14.25 -9.75
C HIS A 175 -3.49 12.71 -9.85
N VAL A 176 -2.37 12.07 -10.15
CA VAL A 176 -2.33 10.63 -10.44
C VAL A 176 -2.36 9.78 -9.18
N ASN A 177 -1.68 10.15 -8.09
CA ASN A 177 -1.63 9.31 -6.89
C ASN A 177 -2.71 9.63 -5.85
N ILE A 178 -3.19 10.88 -5.79
CA ILE A 178 -4.13 11.35 -4.74
C ILE A 178 -5.52 11.58 -5.33
N ALA A 179 -5.63 12.44 -6.35
CA ALA A 179 -6.94 12.82 -6.88
C ALA A 179 -7.64 11.63 -7.55
N SER A 180 -6.91 10.80 -8.30
CA SER A 180 -7.47 9.62 -8.97
C SER A 180 -8.17 8.67 -7.97
N ALA A 181 -7.50 8.29 -6.89
CA ALA A 181 -8.05 7.39 -5.87
C ALA A 181 -9.28 8.00 -5.19
N SER A 182 -9.24 9.31 -4.93
CA SER A 182 -10.34 10.03 -4.29
C SER A 182 -11.57 10.10 -5.20
N MET A 183 -11.38 10.49 -6.45
CA MET A 183 -12.45 10.71 -7.41
C MET A 183 -13.04 9.39 -7.92
N MET A 184 -12.22 8.40 -8.23
CA MET A 184 -12.69 7.06 -8.64
C MET A 184 -13.51 6.41 -7.53
N THR A 185 -13.05 6.53 -6.27
CA THR A 185 -13.82 6.08 -5.11
C THR A 185 -15.15 6.81 -5.03
N HIS A 186 -15.16 8.14 -5.12
CA HIS A 186 -16.39 8.92 -5.07
C HIS A 186 -17.40 8.53 -6.16
N ILE A 187 -16.94 8.28 -7.39
CA ILE A 187 -17.78 7.88 -8.54
C ILE A 187 -18.50 6.56 -8.26
N VAL A 188 -17.80 5.53 -7.78
CA VAL A 188 -18.38 4.19 -7.63
C VAL A 188 -19.11 3.99 -6.30
N LEU A 189 -18.70 4.71 -5.24
CA LEU A 189 -19.13 4.45 -3.87
C LEU A 189 -20.64 4.63 -3.69
N GLN A 190 -21.24 5.64 -4.34
CA GLN A 190 -22.68 5.86 -4.28
C GLN A 190 -23.48 4.65 -4.80
N GLY A 191 -23.02 4.05 -5.90
CA GLY A 191 -23.62 2.84 -6.47
C GLY A 191 -23.46 1.64 -5.54
N MET A 192 -22.27 1.46 -4.96
CA MET A 192 -22.00 0.37 -4.00
C MET A 192 -22.87 0.48 -2.74
N VAL A 193 -23.01 1.69 -2.17
CA VAL A 193 -23.80 1.94 -0.96
C VAL A 193 -25.29 1.64 -1.20
N LYS A 194 -25.85 2.08 -2.34
CA LYS A 194 -27.23 1.75 -2.70
C LYS A 194 -27.48 0.23 -2.76
N LYS A 195 -26.50 -0.53 -3.23
CA LYS A 195 -26.56 -2.00 -3.33
C LYS A 195 -26.17 -2.71 -2.03
N LYS A 196 -25.68 -1.97 -1.02
CA LYS A 196 -25.17 -2.49 0.26
C LYS A 196 -24.10 -3.56 0.10
N ARG A 197 -23.32 -3.48 -0.99
CA ARG A 197 -22.18 -4.36 -1.26
C ARG A 197 -21.16 -3.67 -2.13
N GLY A 198 -19.89 -3.94 -1.87
CA GLY A 198 -18.79 -3.53 -2.71
C GLY A 198 -17.44 -3.66 -2.01
N ALA A 199 -16.37 -3.62 -2.78
CA ALA A 199 -15.01 -3.60 -2.29
C ALA A 199 -14.19 -2.51 -2.98
N ILE A 200 -13.40 -1.77 -2.22
CA ILE A 200 -12.44 -0.79 -2.73
C ILE A 200 -11.05 -1.21 -2.27
N VAL A 201 -10.14 -1.38 -3.22
CA VAL A 201 -8.74 -1.72 -3.00
C VAL A 201 -7.89 -0.54 -3.45
N ASN A 202 -7.13 0.02 -2.52
CA ASN A 202 -6.27 1.16 -2.77
C ASN A 202 -4.81 0.73 -2.61
N ILE A 203 -4.00 0.88 -3.65
CA ILE A 203 -2.59 0.50 -3.63
C ILE A 203 -1.75 1.67 -3.11
N SER A 204 -1.45 1.62 -1.82
CA SER A 204 -0.48 2.45 -1.13
C SER A 204 0.95 1.93 -1.36
N SER A 205 1.82 1.97 -0.34
CA SER A 205 3.21 1.51 -0.37
C SER A 205 3.73 1.39 1.07
N ILE A 206 4.77 0.60 1.31
CA ILE A 206 5.53 0.62 2.56
C ILE A 206 6.06 2.03 2.90
N PHE A 207 6.21 2.92 1.92
CA PHE A 207 6.59 4.32 2.14
C PHE A 207 5.50 5.15 2.85
N CYS A 208 4.31 4.58 3.07
CA CYS A 208 3.29 5.21 3.90
C CYS A 208 3.57 5.12 5.41
N CYS A 209 4.46 4.21 5.83
CA CYS A 209 4.64 3.88 7.25
C CYS A 209 5.31 5.01 8.01
N GLN A 210 6.38 5.54 7.44
CA GLN A 210 7.30 6.48 8.09
C GLN A 210 7.94 7.39 7.03
N PRO A 211 8.46 8.57 7.41
CA PRO A 211 9.08 9.53 6.47
C PRO A 211 10.20 8.89 5.63
N THR A 212 10.14 9.08 4.31
CA THR A 212 11.13 8.54 3.36
C THR A 212 11.84 9.67 2.60
N PRO A 213 13.02 10.13 3.07
CA PRO A 213 13.81 11.16 2.40
C PRO A 213 14.14 10.81 0.95
N LEU A 214 14.21 11.84 0.09
CA LEU A 214 14.39 11.75 -1.38
C LEU A 214 13.23 11.05 -2.14
N SER A 215 12.17 10.66 -1.45
CA SER A 215 10.91 10.17 -2.03
C SER A 215 9.71 10.88 -1.39
N THR A 216 9.92 12.12 -0.94
CA THR A 216 9.05 12.85 -0.01
C THR A 216 7.60 12.94 -0.49
N ILE A 217 7.37 13.49 -1.69
CA ILE A 217 6.01 13.67 -2.22
C ILE A 217 5.34 12.33 -2.56
N TYR A 218 6.11 11.33 -3.01
CA TYR A 218 5.59 10.00 -3.25
C TYR A 218 5.14 9.34 -1.95
N GLY A 219 6.01 9.30 -0.93
CA GLY A 219 5.70 8.79 0.40
C GLY A 219 4.47 9.48 1.00
N ALA A 220 4.42 10.81 0.95
CA ALA A 220 3.27 11.59 1.39
C ALA A 220 1.97 11.21 0.64
N SER A 221 2.02 11.04 -0.68
CA SER A 221 0.86 10.59 -1.46
C SER A 221 0.38 9.19 -1.06
N LYS A 222 1.30 8.29 -0.72
CA LYS A 222 0.97 6.93 -0.28
C LYS A 222 0.46 6.90 1.17
N SER A 223 0.96 7.78 2.04
CA SER A 223 0.37 8.04 3.36
C SER A 223 -1.06 8.55 3.28
N TYR A 224 -1.34 9.48 2.36
CA TYR A 224 -2.72 9.92 2.08
C TYR A 224 -3.60 8.72 1.71
N VAL A 225 -3.17 7.91 0.74
CA VAL A 225 -3.96 6.76 0.25
C VAL A 225 -4.20 5.73 1.37
N ASP A 226 -3.22 5.43 2.21
CA ASP A 226 -3.40 4.50 3.34
C ASP A 226 -4.41 5.06 4.36
N TYR A 227 -4.23 6.32 4.77
CA TYR A 227 -5.12 6.96 5.74
C TYR A 227 -6.54 7.06 5.20
N PHE A 228 -6.70 7.55 3.97
CA PHE A 228 -7.97 7.66 3.24
C PHE A 228 -8.73 6.32 3.21
N SER A 229 -8.02 5.23 2.90
CA SER A 229 -8.61 3.88 2.86
C SER A 229 -9.13 3.42 4.22
N ARG A 230 -8.36 3.66 5.28
CA ARG A 230 -8.75 3.26 6.65
C ARG A 230 -9.95 4.06 7.14
N ALA A 231 -9.97 5.38 6.89
CA ALA A 231 -11.10 6.23 7.23
C ALA A 231 -12.38 5.78 6.52
N LEU A 232 -12.31 5.58 5.20
CA LEU A 232 -13.45 5.08 4.43
C LEU A 232 -13.97 3.72 4.92
N HIS A 233 -13.09 2.82 5.33
CA HIS A 233 -13.54 1.55 5.88
C HIS A 233 -14.40 1.74 7.13
N TYR A 234 -13.99 2.62 8.07
CA TYR A 234 -14.79 2.91 9.25
C TYR A 234 -16.12 3.59 8.92
N GLU A 235 -16.16 4.45 7.91
CA GLU A 235 -17.38 5.15 7.48
C GLU A 235 -18.41 4.26 6.77
N TYR A 236 -17.95 3.25 6.01
CA TYR A 236 -18.81 2.50 5.09
C TYR A 236 -18.89 0.99 5.37
N ALA A 237 -18.15 0.44 6.34
CA ALA A 237 -18.24 -0.98 6.68
C ALA A 237 -19.67 -1.40 7.09
N SER A 238 -20.36 -0.57 7.90
CA SER A 238 -21.76 -0.81 8.29
C SER A 238 -22.75 -0.70 7.13
N LYS A 239 -22.33 -0.09 6.02
CA LYS A 239 -23.10 0.02 4.76
C LYS A 239 -22.77 -1.12 3.78
N GLY A 240 -22.02 -2.13 4.21
CA GLY A 240 -21.66 -3.29 3.40
C GLY A 240 -20.47 -3.08 2.46
N ILE A 241 -19.71 -1.99 2.64
CA ILE A 241 -18.54 -1.68 1.79
C ILE A 241 -17.25 -2.09 2.49
N PHE A 242 -16.51 -2.99 1.87
CA PHE A 242 -15.17 -3.34 2.32
C PHE A 242 -14.16 -2.40 1.68
N VAL A 243 -13.22 -1.86 2.47
CA VAL A 243 -12.15 -0.99 1.94
C VAL A 243 -10.82 -1.51 2.45
N GLN A 244 -9.88 -1.71 1.53
CA GLN A 244 -8.58 -2.29 1.80
C GLN A 244 -7.47 -1.36 1.35
N SER A 245 -6.57 -1.02 2.28
CA SER A 245 -5.26 -0.44 1.97
C SER A 245 -4.25 -1.57 1.74
N LEU A 246 -3.69 -1.62 0.53
CA LEU A 246 -2.54 -2.47 0.23
C LEU A 246 -1.24 -1.66 0.38
N THR A 247 -0.31 -2.11 1.20
CA THR A 247 0.96 -1.43 1.50
C THR A 247 2.18 -2.21 1.01
N PRO A 248 2.28 -2.49 -0.31
CA PRO A 248 3.37 -3.30 -0.84
C PRO A 248 4.74 -2.65 -0.64
N SER A 249 5.76 -3.50 -0.53
CA SER A 249 7.14 -3.11 -0.75
C SER A 249 7.46 -3.15 -2.25
N THR A 250 8.73 -3.18 -2.64
CA THR A 250 9.14 -3.23 -4.04
C THR A 250 8.59 -4.46 -4.76
N ILE A 251 7.97 -4.23 -5.93
CA ILE A 251 7.49 -5.25 -6.86
C ILE A 251 8.19 -5.01 -8.20
N ALA A 252 8.65 -6.08 -8.86
CA ALA A 252 9.35 -5.99 -10.14
C ALA A 252 8.40 -5.47 -11.23
N THR A 253 8.45 -4.17 -11.50
CA THR A 253 7.59 -3.46 -12.45
C THR A 253 8.36 -2.34 -13.15
N LYS A 254 7.76 -1.76 -14.19
CA LYS A 254 8.35 -0.60 -14.88
C LYS A 254 8.46 0.65 -14.00
N LEU A 255 7.70 0.76 -12.92
CA LEU A 255 7.79 1.90 -11.99
C LEU A 255 9.17 2.00 -11.33
N VAL A 256 9.86 0.86 -11.16
CA VAL A 256 11.22 0.79 -10.60
C VAL A 256 12.30 0.53 -11.66
N ALA A 257 11.98 0.71 -12.95
CA ALA A 257 12.91 0.43 -14.06
C ALA A 257 14.17 1.31 -14.06
N PHE A 258 14.18 2.42 -13.31
CA PHE A 258 15.37 3.25 -13.09
C PHE A 258 16.50 2.53 -12.36
N ASN A 259 16.21 1.38 -11.73
CA ASN A 259 17.22 0.54 -11.10
C ASN A 259 17.04 -0.92 -11.55
N SER A 260 18.06 -1.44 -12.24
CA SER A 260 18.03 -2.80 -12.81
C SER A 260 18.00 -3.92 -11.76
N SER A 261 18.43 -3.64 -10.52
CA SER A 261 18.32 -4.59 -9.41
C SER A 261 16.91 -4.64 -8.85
N LEU A 262 16.24 -3.48 -8.74
CA LEU A 262 14.86 -3.40 -8.24
C LEU A 262 13.82 -3.90 -9.26
N SER A 263 14.15 -3.85 -10.55
CA SER A 263 13.27 -4.37 -11.62
C SER A 263 13.38 -5.88 -11.83
N LYS A 264 14.28 -6.57 -11.13
CA LYS A 264 14.45 -8.03 -11.18
C LYS A 264 13.81 -8.71 -9.98
N ARG A 265 13.26 -9.90 -10.22
CA ARG A 265 12.72 -10.75 -9.16
C ARG A 265 13.82 -11.15 -8.18
N SER A 266 13.51 -11.10 -6.89
CA SER A 266 14.38 -11.58 -5.81
C SER A 266 13.55 -12.27 -4.73
N ILE A 267 14.20 -12.70 -3.64
CA ILE A 267 13.50 -13.33 -2.50
C ILE A 267 12.41 -12.41 -1.94
N PHE A 268 12.65 -11.09 -1.88
CA PHE A 268 11.71 -10.10 -1.34
C PHE A 268 11.01 -9.25 -2.41
N ILE A 269 11.39 -9.40 -3.68
CA ILE A 269 10.82 -8.65 -4.81
C ILE A 269 10.05 -9.65 -5.69
N PRO A 270 8.73 -9.80 -5.50
CA PRO A 270 7.90 -10.69 -6.33
C PRO A 270 7.69 -10.10 -7.73
N SER A 271 7.23 -10.94 -8.66
CA SER A 271 6.64 -10.44 -9.91
C SER A 271 5.27 -9.81 -9.65
N ALA A 272 4.75 -9.05 -10.61
CA ALA A 272 3.42 -8.45 -10.50
C ALA A 272 2.32 -9.53 -10.34
N GLU A 273 2.45 -10.65 -11.03
CA GLU A 273 1.53 -11.79 -11.03
C GLU A 273 1.55 -12.51 -9.67
N GLU A 274 2.74 -12.80 -9.14
CA GLU A 274 2.86 -13.39 -7.80
C GLU A 274 2.26 -12.47 -6.73
N TYR A 275 2.57 -11.16 -6.80
CA TYR A 275 2.02 -10.19 -5.89
C TYR A 275 0.49 -10.12 -5.99
N ALA A 276 -0.07 -10.00 -7.20
CA ALA A 276 -1.50 -9.89 -7.43
C ALA A 276 -2.26 -11.10 -6.89
N SER A 277 -1.76 -12.32 -7.14
CA SER A 277 -2.38 -13.55 -6.64
C SER A 277 -2.46 -13.59 -5.11
N HIS A 278 -1.37 -13.23 -4.44
CA HIS A 278 -1.37 -13.09 -2.99
C HIS A 278 -2.28 -11.95 -2.51
N ALA A 279 -2.23 -10.77 -3.14
CA ALA A 279 -3.00 -9.61 -2.72
C ALA A 279 -4.51 -9.84 -2.83
N VAL A 280 -4.99 -10.38 -3.96
CA VAL A 280 -6.42 -10.69 -4.17
C VAL A 280 -6.92 -11.71 -3.14
N SER A 281 -6.09 -12.69 -2.73
CA SER A 281 -6.47 -13.66 -1.70
C SER A 281 -6.75 -13.03 -0.33
N THR A 282 -6.22 -11.83 -0.06
CA THR A 282 -6.47 -11.10 1.19
C THR A 282 -7.75 -10.25 1.17
N LEU A 283 -8.39 -10.10 -0.01
CA LEU A 283 -9.53 -9.21 -0.19
C LEU A 283 -10.74 -9.66 0.64
N GLY A 284 -11.20 -8.79 1.54
CA GLY A 284 -12.29 -9.10 2.47
C GLY A 284 -11.85 -9.73 3.79
N LEU A 285 -10.54 -9.91 4.00
CA LEU A 285 -9.99 -10.50 5.22
C LEU A 285 -9.26 -9.47 6.09
N SER A 286 -8.47 -8.57 5.46
CA SER A 286 -7.82 -7.46 6.15
C SER A 286 -8.10 -6.13 5.48
N LYS A 287 -8.40 -5.10 6.28
CA LYS A 287 -8.55 -3.71 5.85
C LYS A 287 -7.21 -3.01 5.57
N ARG A 288 -6.09 -3.55 6.07
CA ARG A 288 -4.74 -3.02 5.86
C ARG A 288 -3.74 -4.17 5.83
N THR A 289 -3.03 -4.35 4.73
CA THR A 289 -2.07 -5.46 4.57
C THR A 289 -1.07 -5.13 3.48
N ALA A 290 0.12 -5.71 3.55
CA ALA A 290 1.09 -5.59 2.46
C ALA A 290 0.71 -6.41 1.22
N GLY A 291 -0.35 -7.22 1.28
CA GLY A 291 -0.82 -8.07 0.17
C GLY A 291 0.03 -9.32 -0.07
N TYR A 292 1.35 -9.23 0.15
CA TYR A 292 2.31 -10.33 0.04
C TYR A 292 3.00 -10.60 1.38
N TRP A 293 3.06 -11.87 1.79
CA TRP A 293 3.48 -12.25 3.14
C TRP A 293 4.91 -11.82 3.51
N LYS A 294 5.85 -11.85 2.55
CA LYS A 294 7.22 -11.36 2.81
C LYS A 294 7.26 -9.84 2.96
N HIS A 295 6.40 -9.12 2.22
CA HIS A 295 6.27 -7.68 2.40
C HIS A 295 5.58 -7.36 3.73
N ALA A 296 4.70 -8.24 4.22
CA ALA A 296 4.10 -8.07 5.53
C ALA A 296 5.17 -8.10 6.63
N ILE A 297 6.16 -9.02 6.56
CA ILE A 297 7.32 -9.03 7.47
C ILE A 297 8.07 -7.69 7.42
N MET A 298 8.38 -7.21 6.22
CA MET A 298 9.06 -5.91 6.05
C MET A 298 8.25 -4.75 6.64
N PHE A 299 6.94 -4.76 6.43
CA PHE A 299 6.03 -3.73 6.91
C PHE A 299 5.95 -3.72 8.44
N THR A 300 5.80 -4.88 9.07
CA THR A 300 5.78 -4.98 10.54
C THR A 300 7.10 -4.53 11.15
N LEU A 301 8.24 -4.88 10.55
CA LEU A 301 9.55 -4.36 10.98
C LEU A 301 9.62 -2.84 10.84
N ALA A 302 9.18 -2.30 9.71
CA ALA A 302 9.13 -0.86 9.47
C ALA A 302 8.30 -0.12 10.53
N GLU A 303 7.12 -0.64 10.90
CA GLU A 303 6.25 -0.01 11.92
C GLU A 303 6.87 0.00 13.33
N HIS A 304 7.80 -0.90 13.62
CA HIS A 304 8.41 -1.02 14.94
C HIS A 304 9.74 -0.26 15.08
N LEU A 305 10.35 0.17 13.98
CA LEU A 305 11.60 0.93 14.00
C LEU A 305 11.37 2.37 14.48
N PRO A 306 12.28 2.93 15.29
CA PRO A 306 12.25 4.36 15.61
C PRO A 306 12.36 5.22 14.36
N GLU A 307 11.59 6.31 14.31
CA GLU A 307 11.51 7.18 13.11
C GLU A 307 12.87 7.71 12.67
N TRP A 308 13.72 8.15 13.61
CA TRP A 308 15.05 8.66 13.29
C TRP A 308 15.92 7.61 12.59
N PHE A 309 15.81 6.34 13.00
CA PHE A 309 16.59 5.24 12.45
C PHE A 309 16.08 4.86 11.05
N TRP A 310 14.76 4.80 10.89
CA TRP A 310 14.15 4.61 9.58
C TRP A 310 14.54 5.73 8.62
N ALA A 311 14.37 6.99 9.00
CA ALA A 311 14.66 8.15 8.16
C ALA A 311 16.14 8.19 7.75
N TRP A 312 17.06 7.91 8.70
CA TRP A 312 18.49 7.80 8.41
C TRP A 312 18.78 6.67 7.43
N SER A 313 18.27 5.45 7.67
CA SER A 313 18.50 4.29 6.79
C SER A 313 17.91 4.51 5.40
N SER A 314 16.71 5.07 5.30
CA SER A 314 16.04 5.42 4.05
C SER A 314 16.84 6.48 3.30
N LEU A 315 17.39 7.50 3.97
CA LEU A 315 18.23 8.52 3.33
C LEU A 315 19.50 7.90 2.75
N CYS A 316 20.18 7.02 3.49
CA CYS A 316 21.36 6.30 3.01
C CYS A 316 21.06 5.47 1.76
N ILE A 317 20.01 4.65 1.80
CA ILE A 317 19.61 3.79 0.67
C ILE A 317 19.20 4.66 -0.53
N SER A 318 18.33 5.65 -0.33
CA SER A 318 17.88 6.54 -1.40
C SER A 318 19.03 7.30 -2.04
N SER A 319 20.04 7.71 -1.25
CA SER A 319 21.23 8.41 -1.77
C SER A 319 22.09 7.50 -2.66
N ILE A 320 22.25 6.23 -2.28
CA ILE A 320 22.95 5.23 -3.10
C ILE A 320 22.19 5.00 -4.42
N VAL A 321 20.88 4.78 -4.34
CA VAL A 321 20.02 4.53 -5.51
C VAL A 321 20.01 5.74 -6.44
N ARG A 322 19.94 6.96 -5.89
CA ARG A 322 20.05 8.21 -6.64
C ARG A 322 21.38 8.29 -7.38
N LYS A 323 22.50 8.02 -6.70
CA LYS A 323 23.84 8.06 -7.31
C LYS A 323 23.92 7.08 -8.48
N GLN A 324 23.42 5.85 -8.32
CA GLN A 324 23.36 4.85 -9.38
C GLN A 324 22.54 5.33 -10.58
N ALA A 325 21.34 5.87 -10.33
CA ALA A 325 20.44 6.36 -11.38
C ALA A 325 21.07 7.52 -12.18
N LEU A 326 21.74 8.46 -11.50
CA LEU A 326 22.46 9.56 -12.15
C LEU A 326 23.64 9.06 -12.99
N THR A 327 24.41 8.09 -12.51
CA THR A 327 25.51 7.49 -13.29
C THR A 327 25.00 6.75 -14.53
N SER A 328 23.84 6.08 -14.45
CA SER A 328 23.26 5.40 -15.61
C SER A 328 22.68 6.33 -16.67
N LYS A 329 22.30 7.57 -16.32
CA LYS A 329 21.81 8.58 -17.28
C LYS A 329 22.92 9.24 -18.10
N VAL A 330 24.16 9.18 -17.62
CA VAL A 330 25.33 9.77 -18.28
C VAL A 330 25.96 8.79 -19.29
N LYS A 331 25.52 7.53 -19.31
CA LYS A 331 25.90 6.50 -20.29
C LYS A 331 24.82 6.39 -21.36
#